data_AF-A0A4S2M9S8-F1
#
_entry.id   AF-A0A4S2M9S8-F1
#
_cell.length_a   1.000
_cell.length_b   1.000
_cell.length_c   1.000
_cell.angle_alpha   90.00
_cell.angle_beta   90.00
_cell.angle_gamma   90.00
#
_symmetry.space_group_name_H-M   'P 1'
#
loop_
_entity.id
_entity.type
_entity.pdbx_description
1 polymer ?
#
loop_
_entity_poly.entity_id
_entity_poly.type
_entity_poly.pdbx_seq_one_letter_code
_entity_poly.pdbx_strand_id
1 'polypeptide(L)'
;MASGIKCSESCIDAYNDLKFRKDCRYILFHIFDDKEIRVCHKAERSATYDDFIRDLIAARAKGEARYAVFDYEAPGKLPSLIFITWTPSDLDIRAKMIYAASKDAIKGKLVGLKNYLDAHDLEDLREEELCKRCHP
;
A
#
# COMPACT_ATOMS: atom_id res chain seq x y z
N MET A 1 14.98 7.75 12.74
CA MET A 1 15.71 6.47 12.89
C MET A 1 15.54 5.70 11.62
N ALA A 2 16.58 5.60 10.78
CA ALA A 2 16.50 4.86 9.53
C ALA A 2 16.65 3.37 9.85
N SER A 3 15.57 2.60 9.76
CA SER A 3 15.71 1.16 9.65
C SER A 3 16.52 0.90 8.37
N GLY A 4 17.61 0.12 8.45
CA GLY A 4 18.44 -0.25 7.29
C GLY A 4 17.74 -1.16 6.27
N ILE A 5 16.42 -1.07 6.21
CA ILE A 5 15.54 -1.87 5.38
C ILE A 5 15.63 -1.38 3.95
N LYS A 6 16.01 -2.28 3.05
CA LYS A 6 16.20 -1.99 1.63
C LYS A 6 14.88 -2.16 0.90
N CYS A 7 14.60 -1.30 -0.06
CA CYS A 7 13.49 -1.51 -0.98
C CYS A 7 14.01 -2.26 -2.20
N SER A 8 13.45 -3.43 -2.49
CA SER A 8 13.81 -4.21 -3.66
C SER A 8 13.44 -3.46 -4.96
N GLU A 9 14.25 -3.62 -6.00
CA GLU A 9 14.01 -2.98 -7.30
C GLU A 9 12.68 -3.42 -7.93
N SER A 10 12.21 -4.63 -7.63
CA SER A 10 10.90 -5.13 -8.06
C SER A 10 9.73 -4.27 -7.57
N CYS A 11 9.88 -3.56 -6.45
CA CYS A 11 8.86 -2.63 -5.96
C CYS A 11 8.73 -1.39 -6.86
N ILE A 12 9.87 -0.90 -7.35
CA ILE A 12 9.96 0.26 -8.23
C ILE A 12 9.41 -0.10 -9.61
N ASP A 13 9.80 -1.26 -10.12
CA ASP A 13 9.29 -1.80 -11.39
C ASP A 13 7.77 -1.97 -11.36
N ALA A 14 7.24 -2.63 -10.32
CA ALA A 14 5.80 -2.80 -10.13
C ALA A 14 5.06 -1.45 -10.08
N TYR A 15 5.59 -0.49 -9.33
CA TYR A 15 4.99 0.84 -9.24
C TYR A 15 5.00 1.59 -10.57
N ASN A 16 6.11 1.52 -11.32
CA ASN A 16 6.20 2.12 -12.65
C ASN A 16 5.18 1.48 -13.59
N ASP A 17 5.04 0.15 -13.56
CA ASP A 17 4.06 -0.56 -14.35
C ASP A 17 2.63 -0.09 -14.03
N LEU A 18 2.26 -0.03 -12.75
CA LEU A 18 0.95 0.49 -12.34
C LEU A 18 0.74 1.97 -12.72
N LYS A 19 1.77 2.82 -12.63
CA LYS A 19 1.70 4.25 -12.94
C LYS A 19 1.60 4.53 -14.45
N PHE A 20 2.35 3.81 -15.28
CA PHE A 20 2.46 4.08 -16.72
C PHE A 20 1.58 3.15 -17.55
N ARG A 21 1.54 1.85 -17.23
CA ARG A 21 0.78 0.83 -17.97
C ARG A 21 -0.64 0.68 -17.45
N LYS A 22 -0.88 0.99 -16.16
CA LYS A 22 -2.16 0.74 -15.47
C LYS A 22 -2.64 -0.72 -15.60
N ASP A 23 -1.68 -1.65 -15.68
CA ASP A 23 -1.95 -3.09 -15.86
C ASP A 23 -2.56 -3.71 -14.59
N CYS A 24 -2.17 -3.18 -13.43
CA CYS A 24 -2.65 -3.60 -12.12
C CYS A 24 -3.62 -2.58 -11.51
N ARG A 25 -4.55 -3.03 -10.66
CA ARG A 25 -5.42 -2.13 -9.86
C ARG A 25 -4.72 -1.68 -8.58
N TYR A 26 -4.08 -2.62 -7.89
CA TYR A 26 -3.32 -2.34 -6.68
C TYR A 26 -2.12 -3.27 -6.55
N ILE A 27 -1.12 -2.81 -5.81
CA ILE A 27 0.07 -3.58 -5.48
C ILE A 27 0.22 -3.61 -3.97
N LEU A 28 0.41 -4.80 -3.41
CA LEU A 28 0.72 -5.01 -2.01
C LEU A 28 2.21 -5.27 -1.84
N PHE A 29 2.81 -4.60 -0.86
CA PHE A 29 4.19 -4.76 -0.45
C PHE A 29 4.25 -5.28 0.99
N HIS A 30 5.23 -6.13 1.24
CA HIS A 30 5.49 -6.73 2.54
C HIS A 30 6.99 -6.64 2.86
N ILE A 31 7.31 -6.48 4.13
CA ILE A 31 8.69 -6.46 4.61
C ILE A 31 9.09 -7.88 4.98
N PHE A 32 10.02 -8.46 4.22
CA PHE A 32 10.56 -9.78 4.48
C PHE A 32 11.77 -9.70 5.41
N ASP A 33 11.75 -10.54 6.45
CA ASP A 33 12.84 -10.72 7.42
C ASP A 33 13.31 -9.41 8.08
N ASP A 34 12.43 -8.40 8.15
CA ASP A 34 12.75 -7.06 8.67
C ASP A 34 13.99 -6.41 7.99
N LYS A 35 14.27 -6.81 6.74
CA LYS A 35 15.48 -6.43 6.00
C LYS A 35 15.16 -5.86 4.63
N GLU A 36 14.14 -6.39 3.95
CA GLU A 36 13.84 -6.01 2.58
C GLU A 36 12.35 -5.90 2.29
N ILE A 37 11.96 -4.82 1.64
CA ILE A 37 10.60 -4.60 1.14
C ILE A 37 10.49 -5.22 -0.24
N ARG A 38 9.52 -6.13 -0.41
CA ARG A 38 9.23 -6.78 -1.69
C ARG A 38 7.75 -6.67 -2.03
N VAL A 39 7.46 -6.85 -3.31
CA VAL A 39 6.09 -7.01 -3.81
C VAL A 39 5.56 -8.37 -3.33
N CYS A 40 4.47 -8.33 -2.56
CA CYS A 40 3.79 -9.51 -2.05
C CYS A 40 2.70 -9.98 -3.01
N HIS A 41 1.93 -9.04 -3.58
CA HIS A 41 0.83 -9.33 -4.46
C HIS A 41 0.62 -8.19 -5.45
N LYS A 42 0.25 -8.53 -6.68
CA LYS A 42 -0.18 -7.57 -7.70
C LYS A 42 -1.57 -8.02 -8.15
N ALA A 43 -2.56 -7.17 -7.95
CA ALA A 43 -3.91 -7.46 -8.39
C ALA A 43 -4.16 -6.92 -9.78
N GLU A 44 -4.87 -7.71 -10.58
CA GLU A 44 -5.24 -7.37 -11.95
C GLU A 44 -6.09 -6.10 -12.00
N ARG A 45 -6.12 -5.43 -13.15
CA ARG A 45 -6.92 -4.20 -13.34
C ARG A 45 -8.41 -4.39 -13.02
N SER A 46 -8.94 -5.60 -13.19
CA SER A 46 -10.33 -5.96 -12.90
C SER A 46 -10.62 -6.18 -11.40
N ALA A 47 -9.61 -6.14 -10.53
CA ALA A 47 -9.82 -6.32 -9.10
C ALA A 47 -10.65 -5.16 -8.51
N THR A 48 -11.52 -5.51 -7.57
CA THR A 48 -12.42 -4.55 -6.91
C THR A 48 -11.84 -4.07 -5.58
N TYR A 49 -12.46 -3.04 -5.01
CA TYR A 49 -12.08 -2.58 -3.67
C TYR A 49 -12.31 -3.67 -2.61
N ASP A 50 -13.38 -4.45 -2.74
CA ASP A 50 -13.67 -5.56 -1.84
C ASP A 50 -12.54 -6.61 -1.86
N ASP A 51 -11.99 -6.93 -3.04
CA ASP A 51 -10.86 -7.85 -3.18
C ASP A 51 -9.62 -7.34 -2.45
N PHE A 52 -9.32 -6.04 -2.61
CA PHE A 52 -8.26 -5.36 -1.88
C PHE A 52 -8.43 -5.47 -0.35
N ILE A 53 -9.65 -5.23 0.14
CA ILE A 53 -9.96 -5.33 1.57
C ILE A 53 -9.80 -6.77 2.05
N ARG A 54 -10.27 -7.78 1.29
CA ARG A 54 -10.10 -9.19 1.63
C ARG A 54 -8.63 -9.58 1.76
N ASP A 55 -7.78 -9.09 0.86
CA ASP A 55 -6.34 -9.30 0.90
C ASP A 55 -5.70 -8.73 2.18
N LEU A 56 -6.11 -7.53 2.60
CA LEU A 56 -5.63 -6.88 3.81
C LEU A 56 -6.15 -7.57 5.08
N ILE A 57 -7.39 -8.07 5.07
CA ILE A 57 -7.96 -8.87 6.16
C ILE A 57 -7.19 -10.19 6.28
N ALA A 58 -6.88 -10.84 5.17
CA ALA A 58 -6.08 -12.07 5.17
C ALA A 58 -4.66 -11.83 5.72
N ALA A 59 -4.06 -10.67 5.45
CA ALA A 59 -2.79 -10.26 6.04
C ALA A 59 -2.92 -10.05 7.55
N ARG A 60 -3.95 -9.33 7.99
CA ARG A 60 -4.24 -9.10 9.41
C ARG A 60 -4.43 -10.41 10.15
N ALA A 61 -5.13 -11.38 9.56
CA ALA A 61 -5.34 -12.70 10.16
C ALA A 61 -4.03 -13.48 10.38
N LYS A 62 -2.99 -13.16 9.61
CA LYS A 62 -1.63 -13.70 9.79
C LYS A 62 -0.76 -12.88 10.76
N GLY A 63 -1.29 -11.78 11.30
CA GLY A 63 -0.53 -10.85 12.15
C GLY A 63 0.46 -9.98 11.36
N GLU A 64 0.19 -9.74 10.08
CA GLU A 64 1.12 -9.04 9.19
C GLU A 64 0.59 -7.67 8.78
N ALA A 65 1.50 -6.69 8.68
CA ALA A 65 1.21 -5.39 8.09
C ALA A 65 1.52 -5.42 6.60
N ARG A 66 0.90 -4.51 5.85
CA ARG A 66 1.14 -4.37 4.40
C ARG A 66 1.19 -2.91 4.00
N TYR A 67 2.04 -2.60 3.03
CA TYR A 67 1.88 -1.37 2.28
C TYR A 67 1.12 -1.67 1.00
N ALA A 68 0.37 -0.71 0.51
CA ALA A 68 -0.31 -0.84 -0.75
C ALA A 68 -0.19 0.46 -1.55
N VAL A 69 -0.15 0.31 -2.86
CA VAL A 69 -0.43 1.42 -3.79
C VAL A 69 -1.70 1.03 -4.52
N PHE A 70 -2.74 1.85 -4.38
CA PHE A 70 -4.03 1.65 -5.01
C PHE A 70 -4.24 2.73 -6.07
N ASP A 71 -4.55 2.33 -7.30
CA ASP A 71 -4.98 3.25 -8.35
C ASP A 71 -6.49 3.46 -8.25
N TYR A 72 -6.89 4.52 -7.54
CA TYR A 72 -8.29 4.86 -7.34
C TYR A 72 -8.74 5.80 -8.44
N GLU A 73 -9.73 5.36 -9.22
CA GLU A 73 -10.37 6.17 -10.25
C GLU A 73 -11.81 6.45 -9.82
N ALA A 74 -12.06 7.66 -9.35
CA ALA A 74 -13.40 8.07 -8.97
C ALA A 74 -14.21 8.47 -10.22
N PRO A 75 -15.51 8.17 -10.27
CA PRO A 75 -16.35 8.59 -11.40
C PRO A 75 -16.35 10.12 -11.53
N GLY A 76 -15.91 10.60 -12.70
CA GLY A 76 -15.79 12.04 -12.99
C GLY A 76 -14.53 12.72 -12.46
N LYS A 77 -13.57 11.97 -11.89
CA LYS A 77 -12.27 12.50 -11.45
C LYS A 77 -11.11 11.79 -12.14
N LEU A 78 -9.95 12.42 -12.12
CA LEU A 78 -8.71 11.82 -12.62
C LEU A 78 -8.26 10.67 -11.71
N PRO A 79 -7.69 9.60 -12.28
CA PRO A 79 -7.12 8.50 -11.51
C PRO A 79 -6.00 9.03 -10.61
N SER A 80 -6.08 8.65 -9.33
CA SER A 80 -5.14 9.09 -8.31
C SER A 80 -4.52 7.87 -7.64
N LEU A 81 -3.19 7.88 -7.60
CA LEU A 81 -2.42 6.87 -6.89
C LEU A 81 -2.41 7.20 -5.41
N ILE A 82 -2.96 6.29 -4.60
CA ILE A 82 -3.03 6.42 -3.15
C ILE A 82 -2.11 5.38 -2.53
N PHE A 83 -1.15 5.84 -1.74
CA PHE A 83 -0.32 4.97 -0.93
C PHE A 83 -0.99 4.72 0.40
N ILE A 84 -1.26 3.45 0.68
CA ILE A 84 -2.01 3.01 1.85
C ILE A 84 -1.06 2.20 2.72
N THR A 85 -0.94 2.54 4.00
CA THR A 85 -0.18 1.74 4.97
C THR A 85 -1.15 1.04 5.90
N TRP A 86 -1.28 -0.27 5.76
CA TRP A 86 -2.12 -1.11 6.61
C TRP A 86 -1.30 -1.63 7.77
N THR A 87 -1.55 -1.07 8.95
CA THR A 87 -0.85 -1.43 10.19
C THR A 87 -1.87 -1.68 11.30
N PRO A 88 -2.50 -2.88 11.33
CA PRO A 88 -3.54 -3.22 12.30
C PRO A 88 -3.16 -2.90 13.74
N SER A 89 -4.11 -2.35 14.50
CA SER A 89 -3.94 -2.05 15.93
C SER A 89 -3.63 -3.28 16.79
N ASP A 90 -3.93 -4.48 16.31
CA ASP A 90 -3.66 -5.76 16.98
C ASP A 90 -2.27 -6.34 16.68
N LEU A 91 -1.49 -5.74 15.76
CA LEU A 91 -0.15 -6.25 15.44
C LEU A 91 0.84 -6.14 16.59
N ASP A 92 1.85 -7.01 16.54
CA ASP A 92 3.02 -6.92 17.43
C ASP A 92 3.68 -5.54 17.35
N ILE A 93 4.07 -5.01 18.52
CA ILE A 93 4.66 -3.67 18.65
C ILE A 93 5.95 -3.58 17.82
N ARG A 94 6.77 -4.64 17.78
CA ARG A 94 7.99 -4.66 16.97
C ARG A 94 7.66 -4.52 15.50
N ALA A 95 6.68 -5.27 15.00
CA ALA A 95 6.27 -5.18 13.59
C ALA A 95 5.76 -3.77 13.25
N LYS A 96 4.92 -3.16 14.10
CA LYS A 96 4.47 -1.77 13.92
C LYS A 96 5.64 -0.79 13.84
N MET A 97 6.62 -0.92 14.72
CA MET A 97 7.82 -0.06 14.71
C MET A 97 8.63 -0.23 13.43
N ILE A 98 8.79 -1.46 12.94
CA ILE A 98 9.55 -1.75 11.72
C ILE A 98 8.84 -1.17 10.49
N TYR A 99 7.52 -1.32 10.41
CA TYR A 99 6.72 -0.72 9.34
C TYR A 99 6.69 0.81 9.41
N ALA A 100 6.61 1.40 10.61
CA ALA A 100 6.69 2.85 10.75
C ALA A 100 8.06 3.38 10.30
N ALA A 101 9.16 2.70 10.68
CA ALA A 101 10.51 3.08 10.30
C ALA A 101 10.81 2.89 8.81
N SER A 102 10.24 1.86 8.19
CA SER A 102 10.47 1.51 6.77
C SER A 102 9.59 2.29 5.80
N LYS A 103 8.54 2.93 6.29
CA LYS A 103 7.61 3.73 5.48
C LYS A 103 8.33 4.77 4.64
N ASP A 104 9.32 5.45 5.22
CA ASP A 104 10.09 6.48 4.51
C ASP A 104 10.94 5.89 3.38
N ALA A 105 11.51 4.69 3.60
CA ALA A 105 12.34 4.01 2.60
C ALA A 105 11.56 3.62 1.34
N ILE A 106 10.34 3.09 1.47
CA ILE A 106 9.49 2.79 0.32
C ILE A 106 8.94 4.07 -0.31
N LYS A 107 8.49 5.03 0.52
CA LYS A 107 7.91 6.29 0.04
C LYS A 107 8.89 7.11 -0.78
N GLY A 108 10.17 7.13 -0.39
CA GLY A 108 11.24 7.77 -1.17
C GLY A 108 11.50 7.12 -2.54
N LYS A 109 11.14 5.84 -2.72
CA LYS A 109 11.23 5.15 -4.02
C LYS A 109 10.01 5.35 -4.90
N LEU A 110 8.82 5.48 -4.30
CA LEU A 110 7.56 5.66 -5.00
C LEU A 110 7.33 7.14 -5.37
N VAL A 111 8.14 7.64 -6.31
CA VAL A 111 8.15 9.07 -6.68
C VAL A 111 6.86 9.48 -7.41
N GLY A 112 6.29 10.60 -6.98
CA GLY A 112 5.11 11.22 -7.60
C GLY A 112 3.78 10.85 -6.96
N LEU A 113 3.76 10.07 -5.87
CA LEU A 113 2.58 9.92 -5.03
C LEU A 113 2.25 11.22 -4.30
N LYS A 114 1.01 11.67 -4.45
CA LYS A 114 0.49 12.85 -3.76
C LYS A 114 -0.38 12.48 -2.56
N ASN A 115 -0.93 11.27 -2.57
CA ASN A 115 -1.93 10.83 -1.63
C ASN A 115 -1.39 9.70 -0.75
N TYR A 116 -1.54 9.89 0.56
CA TYR A 116 -1.11 8.96 1.58
C TYR A 116 -2.27 8.70 2.53
N LEU A 117 -2.48 7.44 2.89
CA LEU A 117 -3.49 6.98 3.82
C LEU A 117 -2.82 6.01 4.79
N ASP A 118 -2.84 6.36 6.06
CA ASP A 118 -2.46 5.47 7.14
C ASP A 118 -3.74 4.83 7.69
N ALA A 119 -3.79 3.50 7.68
CA ALA A 119 -4.94 2.74 8.12
C ALA A 119 -4.54 1.77 9.22
N HIS A 120 -5.25 1.83 10.33
CA HIS A 120 -5.05 0.97 11.49
C HIS A 120 -6.24 0.03 11.69
N ASP A 121 -7.40 0.43 11.18
CA ASP A 121 -8.62 -0.33 11.24
C ASP A 121 -9.34 -0.31 9.88
N LEU A 122 -10.22 -1.28 9.67
CA LEU A 122 -10.93 -1.43 8.38
C LEU A 122 -11.80 -0.20 8.07
N GLU A 123 -12.18 0.57 9.09
CA GLU A 123 -12.94 1.80 8.93
C GLU A 123 -12.13 2.93 8.27
N ASP A 124 -10.79 2.95 8.46
CA ASP A 124 -9.89 3.89 7.76
C ASP A 124 -9.78 3.56 6.27
N LEU A 125 -10.09 2.30 5.91
CA LEU A 125 -10.10 1.75 4.56
C LEU A 125 -11.53 1.70 4.01
N ARG A 126 -12.32 2.75 4.23
CA ARG A 126 -13.58 2.91 3.50
C ARG A 126 -13.31 3.59 2.16
N GLU A 127 -14.04 3.19 1.12
CA GLU A 127 -13.93 3.81 -0.22
C GLU A 127 -14.14 5.33 -0.18
N GLU A 128 -14.98 5.80 0.74
CA GLU A 128 -15.22 7.21 1.00
C GLU A 128 -13.93 7.98 1.36
N GLU A 129 -13.04 7.36 2.13
CA GLU A 129 -11.76 7.94 2.54
C GLU A 129 -10.76 8.05 1.39
N LEU A 130 -10.84 7.14 0.41
CA LEU A 130 -10.08 7.24 -0.84
C LEU A 130 -10.69 8.30 -1.76
N CYS A 131 -12.02 8.35 -1.86
CA CYS A 131 -12.74 9.31 -2.69
C CYS A 131 -12.51 10.76 -2.27
N LYS A 132 -12.46 11.04 -0.96
CA LYS A 132 -12.10 12.36 -0.40
C LYS A 132 -10.68 12.78 -0.77
N ARG A 133 -9.77 11.82 -0.91
CA ARG A 133 -8.37 12.06 -1.26
C ARG A 133 -8.20 12.31 -2.77
N CYS A 134 -9.10 11.80 -3.62
CA CYS A 134 -9.10 12.13 -5.04
C CYS A 134 -9.40 13.63 -5.26
N HIS A 135 -8.47 14.32 -5.91
CA HIS A 135 -8.61 15.74 -6.26
C HIS A 135 -9.84 15.95 -7.17
N PRO A 136 -10.59 17.05 -7.03
CA PRO A 136 -11.64 17.42 -7.99
C PRO A 136 -11.07 17.66 -9.39
#